data_AF-A0A1F9P706-F1
#
_entry.id   AF-A0A1F9P706-F1
#
_cell.length_a   1.000
_cell.length_b   1.000
_cell.length_c   1.000
_cell.angle_alpha   90.00
_cell.angle_beta   90.00
_cell.angle_gamma   90.00
#
_symmetry.space_group_name_H-M   'P 1'
#
loop_
_entity.id
_entity.type
_entity.pdbx_description
1 polymer ?
#
loop_
_entity_poly.entity_id
_entity_poly.type
_entity_poly.pdbx_seq_one_letter_code
_entity_poly.pdbx_strand_id
1 'polypeptide(L)'
;MRQIVYLSRIENLAILWPGDFHALALFILRSFDATDREVNKKNKTSIQKSRPTLHGLAGDFSRLTKVPNFIVERTIKSLGLNLGATVDFDPDSSMQDV
;
A
#
# COMPACT_ATOMS: atom_id res chain seq x y z
N MET A 1 2.85 -9.71 14.63
CA MET A 1 3.47 -9.01 13.48
C MET A 1 2.38 -8.80 12.43
N ARG A 2 2.19 -7.58 11.92
CA ARG A 2 1.25 -7.36 10.80
C ARG A 2 1.90 -7.91 9.53
N GLN A 3 1.13 -8.63 8.72
CA GLN A 3 1.58 -9.14 7.43
C GLN A 3 1.96 -7.98 6.52
N ILE A 4 3.08 -8.11 5.80
CA ILE A 4 3.51 -7.15 4.77
C ILE A 4 3.09 -7.69 3.40
N VAL A 5 2.52 -6.83 2.58
CA VAL A 5 2.21 -7.10 1.17
C VAL A 5 3.04 -6.13 0.33
N TYR A 6 3.88 -6.66 -0.54
CA TYR A 6 4.68 -5.81 -1.44
C TYR A 6 3.85 -5.32 -2.62
N LEU A 7 4.20 -4.15 -3.16
CA LEU A 7 3.49 -3.52 -4.27
C LEU A 7 3.37 -4.44 -5.50
N SER A 8 4.42 -5.17 -5.87
CA SER A 8 4.36 -6.14 -6.97
C SER A 8 3.23 -7.17 -6.82
N ARG A 9 2.84 -7.50 -5.59
CA ARG A 9 1.79 -8.50 -5.35
C ARG A 9 0.40 -8.05 -5.79
N ILE A 10 0.20 -6.75 -5.99
CA ILE A 10 -1.05 -6.15 -6.45
C ILE A 10 -0.92 -5.49 -7.83
N GLU A 11 0.22 -5.65 -8.53
CA GLU A 11 0.51 -5.00 -9.82
C GLU A 11 -0.56 -5.26 -10.87
N ASN A 12 -1.05 -6.49 -10.95
CA ASN A 12 -2.06 -6.93 -11.92
C ASN A 12 -3.49 -6.91 -11.36
N LEU A 13 -3.71 -6.37 -10.16
CA LEU A 13 -5.07 -6.26 -9.63
C LEU A 13 -5.84 -5.24 -10.47
N ALA A 14 -7.01 -5.66 -10.95
CA ALA A 14 -7.88 -4.86 -11.81
C ALA A 14 -9.26 -4.72 -11.14
N ILE A 15 -9.62 -3.51 -10.73
CA ILE A 15 -10.97 -3.23 -10.22
C ILE A 15 -11.83 -2.62 -11.32
N LEU A 16 -11.31 -1.56 -11.95
CA LEU A 16 -11.88 -0.86 -13.09
C LEU A 16 -11.05 -1.10 -14.35
N TRP A 17 -9.73 -1.10 -14.23
CA TRP A 17 -8.78 -1.46 -15.30
C TRP A 17 -7.50 -2.07 -14.70
N PRO A 18 -6.72 -2.85 -15.48
CA PRO A 18 -5.50 -3.46 -14.97
C PRO A 18 -4.52 -2.44 -14.37
N GLY A 19 -4.07 -2.72 -13.14
CA GLY A 19 -3.07 -1.90 -12.43
C GLY A 19 -3.60 -0.63 -11.79
N ASP A 20 -4.91 -0.39 -11.80
CA ASP A 20 -5.54 0.79 -11.21
C ASP A 20 -5.28 0.93 -9.71
N PHE A 21 -5.48 -0.15 -8.97
CA PHE A 21 -5.27 -0.19 -7.53
C PHE A 21 -3.79 -0.08 -7.18
N HIS A 22 -2.92 -0.71 -7.96
CA HIS A 22 -1.47 -0.59 -7.80
C HIS A 22 -1.01 0.86 -7.99
N ALA A 23 -1.50 1.57 -9.01
CA ALA A 23 -1.14 2.96 -9.25
C ALA A 23 -1.52 3.87 -8.06
N LEU A 24 -2.71 3.68 -7.49
CA LEU A 24 -3.12 4.41 -6.28
C LEU A 24 -2.24 4.03 -5.08
N ALA A 25 -2.00 2.74 -4.85
CA ALA A 25 -1.17 2.25 -3.75
C ALA A 25 0.24 2.84 -3.82
N LEU A 26 0.85 2.87 -5.02
CA LEU A 26 2.15 3.47 -5.27
C LEU A 26 2.17 4.96 -4.92
N PHE A 27 1.16 5.72 -5.35
CA PHE A 27 1.05 7.14 -5.05
C PHE A 27 0.92 7.41 -3.54
N ILE A 28 0.03 6.69 -2.86
CA ILE A 28 -0.18 6.83 -1.42
C ILE A 28 1.10 6.44 -0.66
N LEU A 29 1.75 5.35 -1.04
CA LEU A 29 2.96 4.89 -0.36
C LEU A 29 4.13 5.89 -0.49
N ARG A 30 4.31 6.48 -1.68
CA ARG A 30 5.28 7.59 -1.88
C ARG A 30 4.95 8.81 -1.00
N SER A 31 3.67 9.09 -0.81
CA SER A 31 3.21 10.21 0.03
C SER A 31 3.47 9.96 1.52
N PHE A 32 3.32 8.71 1.98
CA PHE A 32 3.71 8.29 3.33
C PHE A 32 5.22 8.47 3.55
N ASP A 33 6.06 7.98 2.64
CA ASP A 33 7.52 8.15 2.74
C ASP A 33 7.95 9.63 2.71
N ALA A 34 7.30 10.46 1.90
CA ALA A 34 7.55 11.90 1.92
C ALA A 34 7.18 12.53 3.27
N THR A 35 6.00 12.17 3.82
CA THR A 35 5.52 12.68 5.09
C THR A 35 6.39 12.23 6.26
N ASP A 36 6.74 10.94 6.31
CA ASP A 36 7.64 10.39 7.33
C ASP A 36 9.00 11.10 7.29
N ARG A 37 9.56 11.36 6.09
CA ARG A 37 10.80 12.13 5.96
C ARG A 37 10.67 13.54 6.56
N GLU A 38 9.60 14.26 6.28
CA GLU A 38 9.38 15.60 6.83
C GLU A 38 9.19 15.60 8.36
N VAL A 39 8.49 14.60 8.90
CA VAL A 39 8.34 14.43 10.35
C VAL A 39 9.68 14.09 11.00
N ASN A 40 10.43 13.15 10.42
CA ASN A 40 11.71 12.69 10.96
C ASN A 40 12.80 13.75 10.90
N LYS A 41 12.79 14.67 9.92
CA LYS A 41 13.70 15.83 9.92
C LYS A 41 13.60 16.66 11.20
N LYS A 42 12.40 16.74 11.78
CA LYS A 42 12.11 17.54 12.98
C LYS A 42 12.30 16.75 14.27
N ASN A 43 12.34 15.42 14.20
CA ASN A 43 12.35 14.54 15.37
C ASN A 43 13.71 13.85 15.53
N LYS A 44 14.42 14.14 16.63
CA LYS A 44 15.78 13.63 16.89
C LYS A 44 15.81 12.34 17.71
N THR A 45 14.68 11.92 18.27
CA THR A 45 14.61 10.86 19.28
C THR A 45 14.11 9.53 18.73
N SER A 46 13.30 9.53 17.67
CA SER A 46 12.81 8.31 17.02
C SER A 46 12.51 8.54 15.54
N ILE A 47 12.72 7.48 14.75
CA ILE A 47 12.37 7.44 13.33
C ILE A 47 10.96 6.87 13.21
N GLN A 48 10.04 7.64 12.65
CA GLN A 48 8.72 7.18 12.25
C GLN A 48 8.78 6.53 10.88
N LYS A 49 8.22 5.33 10.76
CA LYS A 49 7.90 4.69 9.47
C LYS A 49 6.45 4.24 9.51
N SER A 50 5.61 4.90 8.73
CA SER A 50 4.18 4.63 8.62
C SER A 50 3.89 3.95 7.28
N ARG A 51 2.89 3.05 7.27
CA ARG A 51 2.48 2.32 6.06
C ARG A 51 0.97 2.20 5.97
N PRO A 52 0.37 2.39 4.79
CA PRO A 52 -1.05 2.17 4.61
C PRO A 52 -1.38 0.68 4.72
N THR A 53 -2.57 0.37 5.22
CA THR A 53 -3.11 -1.00 5.16
C THR A 53 -3.88 -1.22 3.87
N LEU A 54 -4.05 -2.47 3.45
CA LEU A 54 -4.92 -2.82 2.31
C LEU A 54 -6.37 -2.33 2.52
N HIS A 55 -6.87 -2.37 3.76
CA HIS A 55 -8.16 -1.79 4.11
C HIS A 55 -8.21 -0.26 3.92
N GLY A 56 -7.16 0.46 4.33
CA GLY A 56 -7.05 1.90 4.11
C GLY A 56 -7.04 2.25 2.62
N LEU A 57 -6.25 1.52 1.85
CA LEU A 57 -6.19 1.68 0.39
C LEU A 57 -7.53 1.38 -0.29
N ALA A 58 -8.27 0.36 0.17
CA ALA A 58 -9.61 0.07 -0.33
C ALA A 58 -10.57 1.24 -0.11
N GLY A 59 -10.53 1.85 1.08
CA GLY A 59 -11.32 3.03 1.41
C GLY A 59 -10.95 4.25 0.55
N ASP A 60 -9.66 4.50 0.36
CA ASP A 60 -9.17 5.59 -0.50
C ASP A 60 -9.56 5.40 -1.96
N PHE A 61 -9.45 4.18 -2.50
CA PHE A 61 -9.86 3.83 -3.86
C PHE A 61 -11.36 4.04 -4.06
N SER A 62 -12.16 3.54 -3.13
CA SER A 62 -13.62 3.66 -3.16
C SER A 62 -14.07 5.12 -3.10
N ARG A 63 -13.43 5.92 -2.24
CA ARG A 63 -13.72 7.36 -2.11
C ARG A 63 -13.47 8.11 -3.43
N LEU A 64 -12.36 7.79 -4.11
CA LEU A 64 -11.94 8.42 -5.36
C LEU A 64 -12.84 8.02 -6.54
N THR A 65 -13.10 6.72 -6.69
CA THR A 65 -13.73 6.15 -7.89
C THR A 65 -15.23 5.96 -7.78
N LYS A 66 -15.79 6.08 -6.57
CA LYS A 66 -17.18 5.75 -6.24
C LYS A 66 -17.54 4.28 -6.41
N VAL A 67 -16.56 3.41 -6.65
CA VAL A 67 -16.76 1.96 -6.55
C VAL A 67 -17.12 1.62 -5.10
N PRO A 68 -18.17 0.82 -4.85
CA PRO A 68 -18.51 0.38 -3.51
C PRO A 68 -17.36 -0.34 -2.81
N ASN A 69 -17.07 0.04 -1.56
CA ASN A 69 -15.91 -0.48 -0.82
C ASN A 69 -15.92 -2.01 -0.66
N PHE A 70 -17.10 -2.62 -0.50
CA PHE A 70 -17.20 -4.08 -0.41
C PHE A 70 -16.73 -4.80 -1.69
N ILE A 71 -16.85 -4.16 -2.87
CA ILE A 71 -16.35 -4.71 -4.14
C ILE A 71 -14.83 -4.70 -4.13
N VAL A 72 -14.22 -3.56 -3.79
CA VAL A 72 -12.76 -3.41 -3.70
C VAL A 72 -12.17 -4.42 -2.71
N GLU A 73 -12.76 -4.53 -1.52
CA GLU A 73 -12.33 -5.48 -0.50
C GLU A 73 -12.45 -6.94 -0.95
N ARG A 74 -13.52 -7.29 -1.66
CA ARG A 74 -13.72 -8.64 -2.20
C ARG A 74 -12.66 -8.98 -3.24
N THR A 75 -12.31 -8.03 -4.11
CA THR A 75 -11.25 -8.21 -5.13
C THR A 75 -9.87 -8.38 -4.48
N ILE A 76 -9.57 -7.65 -3.40
CA ILE A 76 -8.33 -7.85 -2.65
C ILE A 76 -8.30 -9.23 -1.99
N LYS A 77 -9.42 -9.64 -1.36
CA LYS A 77 -9.54 -10.95 -0.70
C LYS A 77 -9.44 -12.10 -1.71
N SER A 78 -9.88 -11.95 -2.95
CA SER A 78 -9.77 -13.00 -3.98
C SER A 78 -8.32 -13.30 -4.37
N LEU A 79 -7.36 -12.41 -4.07
CA LEU A 79 -5.93 -12.68 -4.19
C LEU A 79 -5.34 -13.41 -2.97
N GLY A 80 -6.17 -13.79 -1.99
CA GLY A 80 -5.73 -14.39 -0.74
C GLY A 80 -5.06 -13.40 0.22
N LEU A 81 -5.25 -12.09 0.01
CA LEU A 81 -4.61 -11.05 0.81
C LEU A 81 -5.47 -10.66 2.01
N ASN A 82 -4.81 -10.44 3.16
CA ASN A 82 -5.44 -9.97 4.37
C ASN A 82 -5.59 -8.43 4.35
N LEU A 83 -6.81 -7.91 4.51
CA LEU A 83 -7.06 -6.46 4.52
C LEU A 83 -6.30 -5.69 5.63
N GLY A 84 -5.96 -6.35 6.74
CA GLY A 84 -5.14 -5.78 7.81
C GLY A 84 -3.65 -5.73 7.50
N ALA A 85 -3.19 -6.30 6.38
CA ALA A 85 -1.80 -6.25 5.97
C ALA A 85 -1.39 -4.82 5.57
N THR A 86 -0.16 -4.45 5.90
CA THR A 86 0.45 -3.19 5.47
C THR A 86 1.09 -3.35 4.11
N VAL A 87 0.95 -2.34 3.26
CA VAL A 87 1.60 -2.31 1.95
C VAL A 87 2.95 -1.60 2.06
N ASP A 88 4.01 -2.17 1.48
CA ASP A 88 5.33 -1.55 1.37
C ASP A 88 5.90 -1.73 -0.05
N PHE A 89 6.99 -1.01 -0.36
CA PHE A 89 7.73 -1.18 -1.60
C PHE A 89 8.35 -2.56 -1.65
N ASP A 90 8.52 -3.09 -2.86
CA ASP A 90 9.32 -4.28 -3.08
C ASP A 90 10.73 -4.06 -2.52
N PRO A 91 11.34 -5.08 -1.89
CA PRO A 91 12.72 -4.98 -1.44
C PRO A 91 13.63 -4.78 -2.67
N ASP A 92 14.62 -3.91 -2.55
CA ASP A 92 15.64 -3.75 -3.59
C ASP A 92 16.33 -5.10 -3.83
N SER A 93 16.27 -5.57 -5.07
CA SER A 93 16.86 -6.86 -5.49
C SER A 93 18.40 -6.87 -5.38
N SER A 94 19.03 -5.73 -5.09
CA SER A 94 20.48 -5.57 -4.92
C SER A 94 21.00 -5.89 -3.51
N MET A 95 20.19 -6.46 -2.61
CA MET A 95 20.62 -6.89 -1.27
C MET A 95 20.53 -8.41 -1.04
N GLN A 96 20.54 -9.22 -2.10
CA GLN A 96 20.60 -10.68 -1.99
C GLN A 96 22.01 -11.27 -2.18
N ASP A 97 23.00 -10.46 -2.53
CA ASP A 97 24.41 -10.88 -2.69
C ASP A 97 25.35 -10.04 -1.81
N VAL A 98 25.38 -10.30 -0.50
CA VAL A 98 26.52 -10.00 0.39
C VAL A 98 26.67 -11.10 1.44
#